data_AF-G7WNM1-F1
#
_entry.id   AF-G7WNM1-F1
#
_cell.length_a   1.000
_cell.length_b   1.000
_cell.length_c   1.000
_cell.angle_alpha   90.00
_cell.angle_beta   90.00
_cell.angle_gamma   90.00
#
_symmetry.space_group_name_H-M   'P 1'
#
loop_
_entity.id
_entity.type
_entity.pdbx_description
1 polymer ?
#
loop_
_entity_poly.entity_id
_entity_poly.type
_entity_poly.pdbx_seq_one_letter_code
_entity_poly.pdbx_strand_id
1 'polypeptide(L)'
;MIEEDRDARTWATLCHLSALLMLLGVPLGNVLGPLVVWLVKRNQHTFVDDQGKEALNFQLSVTLYWVLAGILVFLSVGSIAFFWPAAHPGMIDFWNPMAMPFAMILGFLLIFGLLAFSVIFAIIAAIRASNGEAYRYPLTIRGVR
;
A
#
# COMPACT_ATOMS: atom_id res chain seq x y z
N MET A 1 -8.24 -24.94 23.33
CA MET A 1 -6.86 -24.83 22.81
C MET A 1 -6.81 -24.89 21.28
N ILE A 2 -7.29 -25.95 20.60
CA ILE A 2 -7.27 -26.02 19.12
C ILE A 2 -8.22 -24.99 18.46
N GLU A 3 -9.43 -24.82 19.00
CA GLU A 3 -10.43 -23.90 18.45
C GLU A 3 -10.01 -22.43 18.61
N GLU A 4 -9.46 -22.09 19.78
CA GLU A 4 -8.91 -20.76 20.08
C GLU A 4 -7.73 -20.39 19.14
N ASP A 5 -6.85 -21.35 18.84
CA ASP A 5 -5.77 -21.18 17.90
C ASP A 5 -6.26 -21.03 16.44
N ARG A 6 -7.27 -21.80 16.03
CA ARG A 6 -7.90 -21.65 14.71
C ARG A 6 -8.54 -20.28 14.56
N ASP A 7 -9.30 -19.84 15.56
CA ASP A 7 -9.98 -18.54 15.53
C ASP A 7 -8.97 -17.39 15.45
N ALA A 8 -7.89 -17.43 16.26
CA ALA A 8 -6.82 -16.45 16.19
C ALA A 8 -6.21 -16.35 14.78
N ARG A 9 -5.95 -17.48 14.13
CA ARG A 9 -5.43 -17.53 12.75
C ARG A 9 -6.41 -16.94 11.75
N THR A 10 -7.69 -17.30 11.83
CA THR A 10 -8.73 -16.75 10.95
C THR A 10 -8.79 -15.23 11.05
N TRP A 11 -8.85 -14.67 12.25
CA TRP A 11 -8.92 -13.23 12.44
C TRP A 11 -7.64 -12.49 12.02
N ALA A 12 -6.47 -13.09 12.23
CA ALA A 12 -5.20 -12.54 11.74
C ALA A 12 -5.13 -12.56 10.20
N THR A 13 -5.59 -13.62 9.54
CA THR A 13 -5.72 -13.67 8.08
C THR A 13 -6.69 -12.59 7.58
N LEU A 14 -7.82 -12.38 8.26
CA LEU A 14 -8.77 -11.32 7.92
C LEU A 14 -8.18 -9.91 8.08
N CYS A 15 -7.31 -9.66 9.07
CA CYS A 15 -6.58 -8.40 9.17
C CYS A 15 -5.80 -8.10 7.89
N HIS A 16 -5.09 -9.09 7.33
CA HIS A 16 -4.30 -8.90 6.11
C HIS A 16 -5.17 -8.79 4.86
N LEU A 17 -6.21 -9.63 4.71
CA LEU A 17 -7.08 -9.64 3.53
C LEU A 17 -8.00 -8.42 3.45
N SER A 18 -8.46 -7.90 4.59
CA SER A 18 -9.30 -6.71 4.62
C SER A 18 -8.59 -5.46 4.08
N ALA A 19 -7.26 -5.46 4.00
CA ALA A 19 -6.51 -4.42 3.30
C ALA A 19 -6.82 -4.34 1.79
N LEU A 20 -7.40 -5.39 1.21
CA LEU A 20 -7.75 -5.41 -0.22
C LEU A 20 -9.09 -4.71 -0.51
N LEU A 21 -9.82 -4.24 0.52
CA LEU A 21 -11.10 -3.51 0.33
C LEU A 21 -10.96 -2.26 -0.54
N MET A 22 -9.78 -1.64 -0.57
CA MET A 22 -9.52 -0.51 -1.48
C MET A 22 -9.68 -0.90 -2.96
N LEU A 23 -9.40 -2.15 -3.33
CA LEU A 23 -9.59 -2.64 -4.71
C LEU A 23 -11.06 -2.71 -5.11
N LEU A 24 -11.97 -2.76 -4.14
CA LEU A 24 -13.43 -2.75 -4.36
C LEU A 24 -13.99 -1.32 -4.45
N GLY A 25 -13.12 -0.30 -4.45
CA GLY A 25 -13.52 1.10 -4.51
C GLY A 25 -13.90 1.70 -3.16
N VAL A 26 -13.67 1.01 -2.05
CA VAL A 26 -13.87 1.57 -0.70
C VAL A 26 -12.74 2.57 -0.39
N PRO A 27 -13.03 3.87 -0.24
CA PRO A 27 -11.99 4.86 0.06
C PRO A 27 -11.28 4.52 1.38
N LEU A 28 -9.95 4.53 1.37
CA LEU A 28 -9.11 4.15 2.51
C LEU A 28 -9.40 2.73 3.06
N GLY A 29 -10.06 1.87 2.29
CA GLY A 29 -10.40 0.51 2.70
C GLY A 29 -9.17 -0.32 3.08
N ASN A 30 -8.01 0.00 2.51
CA ASN A 30 -6.75 -0.67 2.83
C ASN A 30 -6.26 -0.45 4.27
N VAL A 31 -6.62 0.68 4.89
CA VAL A 31 -6.31 0.97 6.29
C VAL A 31 -7.51 0.66 7.18
N LEU A 32 -8.72 1.04 6.76
CA LEU A 32 -9.93 0.88 7.55
C LEU A 32 -10.29 -0.58 7.78
N GLY A 33 -10.12 -1.44 6.78
CA GLY A 33 -10.37 -2.89 6.91
C GLY A 33 -9.54 -3.51 8.05
N PRO A 34 -8.20 -3.47 7.97
CA PRO A 34 -7.35 -4.01 9.03
C PRO A 34 -7.60 -3.36 10.39
N LEU A 35 -7.93 -2.06 10.41
CA LEU A 35 -8.19 -1.31 11.64
C LEU A 35 -9.42 -1.86 12.36
N VAL A 36 -10.52 -2.03 11.63
CA VAL A 36 -11.76 -2.57 12.18
C VAL A 36 -11.54 -4.00 12.68
N VAL A 37 -10.92 -4.86 11.87
CA VAL A 37 -10.66 -6.26 12.28
C VAL A 37 -9.78 -6.33 13.53
N TRP A 38 -8.69 -5.55 13.56
CA TRP A 38 -7.80 -5.47 14.72
C TRP A 38 -8.53 -4.98 15.96
N LEU A 39 -9.29 -3.88 15.88
CA LEU A 39 -10.01 -3.33 17.04
C LEU A 39 -11.04 -4.31 17.64
N VAL A 40 -11.70 -5.12 16.80
CA VAL A 40 -12.69 -6.10 17.27
C VAL A 40 -12.04 -7.28 18.01
N LYS A 41 -10.82 -7.67 17.64
CA LYS A 41 -10.22 -8.94 18.09
C LYS A 41 -8.91 -8.83 18.88
N ARG A 42 -8.29 -7.65 18.93
CA ARG A 42 -7.01 -7.42 19.62
C ARG A 42 -6.97 -7.80 21.10
N ASN A 43 -8.10 -7.66 21.81
CA ASN A 43 -8.16 -7.98 23.24
C ASN A 43 -8.44 -9.47 23.51
N GLN A 44 -8.72 -10.27 22.48
CA GLN A 44 -9.06 -11.69 22.60
C GLN A 44 -7.86 -12.59 22.28
N HIS A 45 -7.01 -12.20 21.32
CA HIS A 45 -5.90 -13.02 20.85
C HIS A 45 -4.64 -12.18 20.66
N THR A 46 -3.56 -12.55 21.35
CA THR A 46 -2.24 -11.89 21.22
C THR A 46 -1.69 -11.97 19.80
N PHE A 47 -1.92 -13.09 19.10
CA PHE A 47 -1.54 -13.24 17.70
C PHE A 47 -2.27 -12.24 16.78
N VAL A 48 -3.55 -11.97 17.03
CA VAL A 48 -4.32 -10.99 16.26
C VAL A 48 -3.89 -9.57 16.60
N ASP A 49 -3.53 -9.27 17.85
CA ASP A 49 -2.96 -7.96 18.20
C ASP A 49 -1.65 -7.72 17.45
N ASP A 50 -0.75 -8.70 17.43
CA ASP A 50 0.54 -8.59 16.73
C ASP A 50 0.37 -8.44 15.21
N GLN A 51 -0.36 -9.36 14.58
CA GLN A 51 -0.53 -9.37 13.13
C GLN A 51 -1.43 -8.22 12.64
N GLY A 52 -2.42 -7.80 13.44
CA GLY A 52 -3.24 -6.64 13.16
C GLY A 52 -2.45 -5.33 13.19
N LYS A 53 -1.58 -5.12 14.19
CA LYS A 53 -0.67 -3.97 14.23
C LYS A 53 0.29 -3.96 13.04
N GLU A 54 0.83 -5.13 12.68
CA GLU A 54 1.75 -5.25 11.55
C GLU A 54 1.05 -4.97 10.21
N ALA A 55 -0.17 -5.49 10.00
CA ALA A 55 -1.01 -5.16 8.84
C ALA A 55 -1.30 -3.66 8.76
N LEU A 56 -1.70 -3.05 9.88
CA LEU A 56 -2.01 -1.61 9.95
C LEU A 56 -0.80 -0.74 9.66
N ASN A 57 0.34 -1.03 10.28
CA ASN A 57 1.58 -0.30 10.05
C ASN A 57 2.01 -0.38 8.59
N PHE A 58 1.91 -1.57 7.97
CA PHE A 58 2.23 -1.73 6.56
C PHE A 58 1.30 -0.91 5.67
N GLN A 59 -0.01 -0.96 5.91
CA GLN A 59 -0.98 -0.22 5.09
C GLN A 59 -0.85 1.29 5.25
N LEU A 60 -0.52 1.77 6.46
CA LEU A 60 -0.17 3.18 6.67
C LEU A 60 1.11 3.56 5.92
N SER A 61 2.13 2.69 5.93
CA SER A 61 3.40 2.91 5.21
C SER A 61 3.19 3.00 3.70
N VAL A 62 2.47 2.02 3.13
CA VAL A 62 2.16 2.00 1.70
C VAL A 62 1.27 3.18 1.31
N THR A 63 0.30 3.57 2.15
CA THR A 63 -0.52 4.77 1.91
C THR A 63 0.34 6.03 1.88
N LEU A 64 1.33 6.16 2.77
CA LEU A 64 2.29 7.25 2.71
C LEU A 64 3.11 7.20 1.41
N TYR A 65 3.57 6.02 0.99
CA TYR A 65 4.30 5.86 -0.28
C TYR A 65 3.47 6.27 -1.49
N TRP A 66 2.17 5.96 -1.49
CA TRP A 66 1.22 6.43 -2.50
C TRP A 66 1.15 7.96 -2.57
N VAL A 67 1.04 8.62 -1.42
CA VAL A 67 0.99 10.08 -1.35
C VAL A 67 2.28 10.70 -1.87
N LEU A 68 3.44 10.20 -1.43
CA LEU A 68 4.75 10.69 -1.86
C LEU A 68 4.98 10.45 -3.36
N ALA A 69 4.62 9.28 -3.88
CA ALA A 69 4.68 8.97 -5.31
C ALA A 69 3.78 9.89 -6.13
N GLY A 70 2.56 10.15 -5.67
CA GLY A 70 1.62 11.08 -6.31
C GLY A 70 2.18 12.50 -6.39
N ILE A 71 2.75 13.01 -5.29
CA ILE A 71 3.42 14.32 -5.25
C ILE A 71 4.61 14.34 -6.23
N LEU A 72 5.46 13.31 -6.21
CA LEU A 72 6.61 13.22 -7.10
C LEU A 72 6.19 13.26 -8.58
N VAL A 73 5.18 12.48 -8.97
CA VAL A 73 4.66 12.45 -10.34
C VAL A 73 4.06 13.81 -10.70
N PHE A 74 3.26 14.41 -9.83
CA PHE A 74 2.65 15.71 -10.05
C PHE A 74 3.70 16.82 -10.26
N LEU A 75 4.72 16.87 -9.41
CA LEU A 75 5.82 17.84 -9.53
C LEU A 75 6.66 17.60 -10.79
N SER A 76 6.92 16.34 -11.14
CA SER A 76 7.69 15.99 -12.34
C SER A 76 6.94 16.42 -13.60
N VAL A 77 5.66 16.06 -13.73
CA VAL A 77 4.82 16.42 -14.88
C VAL A 77 4.57 17.92 -14.92
N GLY A 78 4.27 18.56 -13.79
CA GLY A 78 4.06 20.00 -13.70
C GLY A 78 5.31 20.80 -14.07
N SER A 79 6.49 20.32 -13.67
CA SER A 79 7.76 20.98 -14.03
C SER A 79 8.03 20.87 -15.54
N ILE A 80 7.81 19.69 -16.12
CA ILE A 80 7.93 19.48 -17.56
C ILE A 80 6.90 20.33 -18.33
N ALA A 81 5.65 20.38 -17.87
CA ALA A 81 4.61 21.14 -18.56
C ALA A 81 4.83 22.66 -18.49
N PHE A 82 5.30 23.18 -17.36
CA PHE A 82 5.32 24.62 -17.09
C PHE A 82 6.68 25.29 -17.34
N PHE A 83 7.79 24.68 -16.89
CA PHE A 83 9.12 25.31 -16.97
C PHE A 83 9.88 24.96 -18.25
N TRP A 84 9.64 23.78 -18.83
CA TRP A 84 10.33 23.37 -20.05
C TRP A 84 10.09 24.30 -21.25
N PRO A 85 8.84 24.72 -21.56
CA PRO A 85 8.59 25.59 -22.70
C PRO A 85 9.23 26.98 -22.57
N ALA A 86 9.34 27.48 -21.33
CA ALA A 86 9.94 28.79 -21.04
C ALA A 86 11.48 28.76 -21.16
N ALA A 87 12.12 27.65 -20.80
CA ALA A 87 13.57 27.50 -20.87
C ALA A 87 14.10 27.18 -22.29
N HIS A 88 13.28 26.60 -23.16
CA HIS A 88 13.68 26.17 -24.51
C HIS A 88 12.75 26.71 -25.60
N PRO A 89 12.67 28.05 -25.78
CA PRO A 89 11.89 28.65 -26.86
C PRO A 89 12.50 28.26 -28.21
N GLY A 90 11.87 27.31 -28.92
CA GLY A 90 12.30 26.81 -30.23
C GLY A 90 12.55 25.30 -30.35
N MET A 91 12.61 24.56 -29.23
CA MET A 91 12.69 23.08 -29.23
C MET A 91 11.35 22.40 -28.89
N ILE A 92 10.25 23.16 -28.91
CA ILE A 92 8.89 22.72 -28.55
C ILE A 92 8.44 21.52 -29.41
N ASP A 93 8.89 21.43 -30.66
CA ASP A 93 8.38 20.49 -31.65
C ASP A 93 9.05 19.11 -31.63
N PHE A 94 10.26 18.96 -31.06
CA PHE A 94 11.02 17.69 -31.11
C PHE A 94 10.97 16.88 -29.80
N TRP A 95 11.04 17.53 -28.63
CA TRP A 95 11.18 16.83 -27.34
C TRP A 95 9.86 16.62 -26.57
N ASN A 96 8.89 17.54 -26.68
CA ASN A 96 7.64 17.52 -25.90
C ASN A 96 6.76 16.26 -26.16
N PRO A 97 6.55 15.79 -27.41
CA PRO A 97 5.77 14.58 -27.66
C PRO A 97 6.49 13.28 -27.29
N MET A 98 7.82 13.29 -27.08
CA MET A 98 8.57 12.10 -26.66
C MET A 98 8.73 12.04 -25.14
N ALA A 99 9.12 13.13 -24.47
CA ALA A 99 9.39 13.15 -23.03
C ALA A 99 8.13 12.91 -22.17
N MET A 100 6.99 13.47 -22.56
CA MET A 100 5.74 13.33 -21.81
C MET A 100 5.28 11.87 -21.69
N PRO A 101 5.20 11.09 -22.79
CA PRO A 101 4.92 9.66 -22.69
C PRO A 101 5.88 8.89 -21.78
N PHE A 102 7.19 9.16 -21.82
CA PHE A 102 8.15 8.48 -20.93
C PHE A 102 7.89 8.80 -19.46
N ALA A 103 7.64 10.06 -19.12
CA ALA A 103 7.31 10.46 -17.74
C ALA A 103 6.00 9.82 -17.26
N MET A 104 5.00 9.74 -18.14
CA MET A 104 3.73 9.07 -17.84
C MET A 104 3.92 7.56 -17.62
N ILE A 105 4.67 6.88 -18.49
CA ILE A 105 4.98 5.45 -18.34
C ILE A 105 5.69 5.20 -17.01
N LEU A 106 6.69 6.03 -16.67
CA LEU A 106 7.39 5.91 -15.39
C LEU A 106 6.44 6.11 -14.19
N GLY A 107 5.55 7.09 -14.27
CA GLY A 107 4.50 7.31 -13.27
C GLY A 107 3.57 6.10 -13.13
N PHE A 108 3.09 5.54 -14.24
CA PHE A 108 2.26 4.34 -14.23
C PHE A 108 3.00 3.14 -13.65
N LEU A 109 4.26 2.91 -14.03
CA LEU A 109 5.07 1.81 -13.49
C LEU A 109 5.26 1.94 -11.98
N LEU A 110 5.48 3.16 -11.47
CA LEU A 110 5.58 3.40 -10.03
C LEU A 110 4.26 3.10 -9.31
N ILE A 111 3.14 3.60 -9.84
CA ILE A 111 1.79 3.39 -9.30
C ILE A 111 1.45 1.88 -9.31
N PHE A 112 1.50 1.23 -10.46
CA PHE A 112 1.18 -0.21 -10.56
C PHE A 112 2.18 -1.07 -9.79
N GLY A 113 3.44 -0.66 -9.69
CA GLY A 113 4.45 -1.31 -8.86
C GLY A 113 4.11 -1.25 -7.37
N LEU A 114 3.72 -0.08 -6.85
CA LEU A 114 3.27 0.06 -5.45
C LEU A 114 1.98 -0.71 -5.18
N LEU A 115 1.05 -0.73 -6.13
CA LEU A 115 -0.18 -1.53 -6.03
C LEU A 115 0.13 -3.02 -5.95
N ALA A 116 0.94 -3.53 -6.89
CA ALA A 116 1.36 -4.92 -6.92
C ALA A 116 2.11 -5.31 -5.64
N PHE A 117 3.05 -4.46 -5.20
CA PHE A 117 3.77 -4.64 -3.93
C PHE A 117 2.79 -4.78 -2.75
N SER A 118 1.85 -3.85 -2.60
CA SER A 118 0.83 -3.89 -1.54
C SER A 118 0.04 -5.20 -1.54
N VAL A 119 -0.48 -5.59 -2.71
CA VAL A 119 -1.35 -6.77 -2.87
C VAL A 119 -0.58 -8.06 -2.64
N ILE A 120 0.60 -8.21 -3.24
CA ILE A 120 1.44 -9.41 -3.11
C ILE A 120 1.76 -9.65 -1.65
N PHE A 121 2.26 -8.63 -0.95
CA PHE A 121 2.64 -8.78 0.44
C PHE A 121 1.43 -9.01 1.36
N ALA A 122 0.28 -8.38 1.09
CA ALA A 122 -0.95 -8.65 1.84
C ALA A 122 -1.40 -10.12 1.71
N ILE A 123 -1.33 -10.68 0.50
CA ILE A 123 -1.64 -12.09 0.25
C ILE A 123 -0.65 -13.03 0.95
N ILE A 124 0.66 -12.76 0.85
CA ILE A 124 1.69 -13.57 1.53
C ILE A 124 1.47 -13.57 3.05
N ALA A 125 1.22 -12.39 3.63
CA ALA A 125 0.96 -12.26 5.07
C ALA A 125 -0.31 -13.01 5.48
N ALA A 126 -1.38 -12.93 4.68
CA ALA A 126 -2.62 -13.65 4.91
C ALA A 126 -2.42 -15.17 4.92
N ILE A 127 -1.66 -15.69 3.94
CA ILE A 127 -1.30 -17.12 3.86
C ILE A 127 -0.49 -17.54 5.09
N ARG A 128 0.54 -16.77 5.46
CA ARG A 128 1.38 -17.11 6.62
C ARG A 128 0.61 -17.04 7.94
N ALA A 129 -0.26 -16.03 8.11
CA ALA A 129 -1.16 -15.96 9.26
C ALA A 129 -2.12 -17.15 9.32
N SER A 130 -2.59 -17.66 8.18
CA SER A 130 -3.48 -18.83 8.15
C SER A 130 -2.76 -20.12 8.59
N ASN A 131 -1.44 -20.18 8.40
CA ASN A 131 -0.57 -21.24 8.92
C ASN A 131 -0.17 -21.02 10.40
N GLY A 132 -0.59 -19.91 11.03
CA GLY A 132 -0.16 -19.55 12.39
C GLY A 132 1.25 -18.96 12.46
N GLU A 133 1.83 -18.60 11.33
CA GLU A 133 3.14 -17.96 11.28
C GLU A 133 3.01 -16.43 11.32
N ALA A 134 3.74 -15.81 12.24
CA ALA A 134 3.85 -14.35 12.27
C ALA A 134 4.56 -13.84 11.01
N TYR A 135 3.95 -12.90 10.31
CA TYR A 135 4.58 -12.21 9.19
C TYR A 135 5.10 -10.84 9.61
N ARG A 136 6.18 -10.38 8.97
CA ARG A 136 6.69 -9.01 9.08
C ARG A 136 6.86 -8.47 7.68
N TYR A 137 6.17 -7.37 7.41
CA TYR A 137 6.21 -6.73 6.10
C TYR A 137 7.55 -6.02 5.89
N PRO A 138 8.14 -6.11 4.69
CA PRO A 138 9.29 -5.30 4.33
C PRO A 138 8.88 -3.84 4.16
N LEU A 139 9.82 -2.92 4.40
CA LEU A 139 9.60 -1.48 4.25
C LEU A 139 8.43 -0.93 5.09
N THR A 140 8.11 -1.58 6.22
CA THR A 140 7.08 -1.09 7.14
C THR A 140 7.64 -0.11 8.17
N ILE A 141 7.00 1.03 8.30
CA ILE A 141 7.19 2.00 9.37
C ILE A 141 6.28 1.60 10.54
N ARG A 142 6.88 1.23 11.68
CA ARG A 142 6.15 0.72 12.85
C ARG A 142 5.79 1.84 13.83
N GLY A 143 4.65 2.48 13.59
CA GLY A 143 4.10 3.53 14.43
C GLY A 143 3.18 3.01 15.55
N VAL A 144 2.30 2.06 15.23
CA VAL A 144 1.44 1.38 16.19
C VAL A 144 2.23 0.27 16.88
N ARG A 145 2.32 0.31 18.21
CA ARG A 145 3.05 -0.65 19.06
C ARG A 145 2.14 -1.35 20.05
#